data_AF-A0A7Y3N813-F1
#
_entry.id   AF-A0A7Y3N813-F1
#
_cell.length_a   1.000
_cell.length_b   1.000
_cell.length_c   1.000
_cell.angle_alpha   90.00
_cell.angle_beta   90.00
_cell.angle_gamma   90.00
#
_symmetry.space_group_name_H-M   'P 1'
#
loop_
_entity.id
_entity.type
_entity.pdbx_description
1 polymer ?
#
loop_
_entity_poly.entity_id
_entity_poly.type
_entity_poly.pdbx_seq_one_letter_code
_entity_poly.pdbx_strand_id
1 'polypeptide(L)' 'MFIHQLDYVRRLIRALIGAPDYQAYYQHRQAAHPGEPVMSEQAFFMQRQSSRYGSGTIKRCPC' A
#
# COMPACT_ATOMS: atom_id res chain seq x y z
N MET A 1 10.83 9.97 -19.14
CA MET A 1 9.88 11.08 -18.91
C MET A 1 8.42 10.73 -19.17
N PHE A 2 8.08 9.77 -20.04
CA PHE A 2 6.68 9.32 -20.27
C PHE A 2 6.09 8.40 -19.18
N ILE A 3 6.93 7.61 -18.50
CA ILE A 3 6.49 6.62 -17.50
C ILE A 3 5.86 7.30 -16.27
N HIS A 4 6.42 8.42 -15.80
CA HIS A 4 5.95 9.13 -14.60
C HIS A 4 4.50 9.66 -14.72
N GLN A 5 4.04 10.01 -15.94
CA GLN A 5 2.67 10.48 -16.15
C GLN A 5 1.66 9.34 -15.97
N LEU A 6 2.01 8.13 -16.38
CA LEU A 6 1.15 6.95 -16.22
C LEU A 6 1.11 6.47 -14.77
N ASP A 7 2.21 6.61 -14.03
CA ASP A 7 2.26 6.26 -12.60
C ASP A 7 1.32 7.14 -11.77
N TYR A 8 1.25 8.44 -12.09
CA TYR A 8 0.32 9.36 -11.44
C TYR A 8 -1.14 8.95 -11.68
N VAL A 9 -1.53 8.68 -12.92
CA VAL A 9 -2.88 8.25 -13.28
C VAL A 9 -3.24 6.91 -12.62
N ARG A 10 -2.31 5.95 -12.58
CA ARG A 10 -2.50 4.67 -11.88
C ARG A 10 -2.76 4.87 -10.39
N ARG A 11 -1.97 5.72 -9.74
CA ARG A 11 -2.13 6.05 -8.32
C ARG A 11 -3.48 6.73 -8.06
N LEU A 12 -3.90 7.64 -8.93
CA LEU A 12 -5.21 8.28 -8.86
C LEU A 12 -6.35 7.28 -8.97
N ILE A 13 -6.33 6.41 -9.99
CA ILE A 13 -7.37 5.38 -10.17
C ILE A 13 -7.44 4.46 -8.95
N ARG A 14 -6.28 4.00 -8.45
CA ARG A 14 -6.20 3.17 -7.23
C ARG A 14 -6.81 3.87 -6.03
N ALA A 15 -6.52 5.15 -5.83
CA ALA A 15 -7.10 5.92 -4.74
C ALA A 15 -8.64 6.03 -4.86
N LEU A 16 -9.15 6.29 -6.07
CA LEU A 16 -10.60 6.41 -6.33
C LEU A 16 -11.37 5.12 -6.02
N ILE A 17 -10.83 3.96 -6.43
CA ILE A 17 -11.46 2.66 -6.18
C ILE A 17 -11.08 2.07 -4.81
N GLY A 18 -10.23 2.76 -4.04
CA GLY A 18 -9.67 2.28 -2.79
C GLY A 18 -8.84 1.00 -2.93
N ALA A 19 -8.19 0.81 -4.08
CA ALA A 19 -7.27 -0.30 -4.29
C ALA A 19 -5.93 -0.03 -3.59
N PRO A 20 -5.36 -1.04 -2.92
CA PRO A 20 -4.09 -0.88 -2.24
C PRO A 20 -2.91 -0.79 -3.23
N ASP A 21 -1.88 -0.01 -2.87
CA ASP A 21 -0.68 0.21 -3.68
C ASP A 21 0.56 -0.33 -2.97
N TYR A 22 1.04 -1.49 -3.42
CA TYR A 22 2.19 -2.16 -2.81
C TYR A 22 3.50 -1.39 -3.03
N GLN A 23 3.70 -0.75 -4.18
CA GLN A 23 4.93 -0.02 -4.46
C GLN A 23 5.07 1.20 -3.54
N ALA A 24 3.97 1.92 -3.33
CA ALA A 24 3.92 3.03 -2.38
C ALA A 24 4.19 2.54 -0.93
N TYR A 25 3.65 1.38 -0.55
CA TYR A 25 3.96 0.75 0.75
C TYR A 25 5.43 0.38 0.89
N TYR A 26 6.01 -0.24 -0.13
CA TYR A 26 7.40 -0.67 -0.13
C TYR A 26 8.37 0.52 0.00
N GLN A 27 8.15 1.57 -0.80
CA GLN A 27 8.92 2.81 -0.71
C GLN A 27 8.79 3.48 0.67
N HIS A 28 7.57 3.51 1.22
CA HIS A 28 7.35 4.02 2.57
C HIS A 28 8.12 3.20 3.61
N ARG A 29 8.08 1.86 3.54
CA ARG A 29 8.82 0.98 4.47
C ARG A 29 10.32 1.17 4.36
N GLN A 30 10.86 1.28 3.16
CA GLN A 30 12.29 1.57 2.98
C GLN A 30 12.69 2.92 3.59
N ALA A 31 11.86 3.95 3.44
CA ALA A 31 12.17 5.30 3.92
C ALA A 31 11.94 5.49 5.43
N ALA A 32 10.87 4.91 5.98
CA ALA A 32 10.44 5.13 7.36
C ALA A 32 10.84 4.00 8.32
N HIS A 33 11.12 2.80 7.82
CA HIS A 33 11.43 1.59 8.61
C HIS A 33 12.64 0.82 8.03
N PRO A 34 13.81 1.46 7.90
CA PRO A 34 14.99 0.80 7.35
C PRO A 34 15.40 -0.39 8.24
N GLY A 35 15.63 -1.55 7.62
CA GLY A 35 16.10 -2.76 8.31
C GLY A 35 15.01 -3.65 8.90
N GLU A 36 13.75 -3.21 8.89
CA GLU A 36 12.64 -4.09 9.27
C GLU A 36 12.17 -4.95 8.07
N PRO A 37 11.65 -6.18 8.32
CA PRO A 37 11.09 -7.00 7.26
C PRO A 37 9.91 -6.30 6.59
N VAL A 38 9.84 -6.42 5.27
CA VAL A 38 8.75 -5.89 4.45
C VAL A 38 7.83 -7.04 4.08
N MET A 39 6.51 -6.83 4.19
CA MET A 39 5.53 -7.86 3.83
C MET A 39 5.62 -8.20 2.35
N SER A 40 5.30 -9.44 2.00
CA SER A 40 5.05 -9.79 0.60
C SER A 40 3.82 -9.06 0.08
N GLU A 41 3.72 -8.92 -1.24
CA GLU A 41 2.56 -8.29 -1.89
C GLU A 41 1.25 -8.97 -1.46
N GLN A 42 1.19 -10.31 -1.51
CA GLN A 42 0.00 -11.06 -1.08
C GLN A 42 -0.36 -10.78 0.39
N ALA A 43 0.63 -10.78 1.28
CA ALA A 43 0.40 -10.50 2.70
C ALA A 43 -0.14 -9.08 2.92
N PHE A 44 0.40 -8.10 2.21
CA PHE A 44 -0.09 -6.73 2.21
C PHE A 44 -1.54 -6.65 1.71
N PHE A 45 -1.88 -7.29 0.60
CA PHE A 45 -3.25 -7.32 0.07
C PHE A 45 -4.23 -7.93 1.08
N MET A 46 -3.87 -9.05 1.71
CA MET A 46 -4.72 -9.70 2.71
C MET A 46 -4.89 -8.83 3.95
N GLN A 47 -3.82 -8.19 4.43
CA GLN A 47 -3.87 -7.26 5.56
C GLN A 47 -4.76 -6.04 5.26
N ARG A 48 -4.73 -5.52 4.03
CA ARG A 48 -5.60 -4.41 3.61
C ARG A 48 -7.06 -4.83 3.52
N GLN A 49 -7.35 -6.02 3.02
CA GLN A 49 -8.69 -6.58 3.00
C GLN A 49 -9.23 -6.82 4.41
N SER A 50 -8.43 -7.45 5.28
CA SER A 50 -8.82 -7.71 6.66
C SER A 50 -8.98 -6.43 7.48
N SER A 51 -8.18 -5.40 7.23
CA SER A 51 -8.34 -4.10 7.90
C SER A 51 -9.59 -3.35 7.44
N ARG A 52 -10.05 -3.57 6.21
CA ARG A 52 -11.23 -2.90 5.63
C ARG A 52 -12.54 -3.62 5.92
N TYR A 53 -12.51 -4.96 5.93
CA TYR A 53 -13.71 -5.80 6.01
C TYR A 53 -13.73 -6.73 7.23
N GLY A 54 -12.61 -6.90 7.93
CA GLY A 54 -12.57 -7.64 9.18
C GLY A 54 -13.12 -6.80 10.34
N SER A 55 -13.50 -7.47 11.42
CA SER A 55 -14.05 -6.87 12.66
C SER A 55 -13.01 -6.09 13.50
N GLY A 56 -11.99 -5.51 12.86
CA GLY A 56 -10.84 -4.88 13.50
C GLY A 56 -10.92 -3.35 13.51
N THR A 57 -10.39 -2.76 14.59
CA THR A 57 -10.22 -1.31 14.78
C THR A 57 -9.43 -0.68 13.61
N ILE A 58 -9.78 0.55 13.20
CA ILE A 58 -9.01 1.31 12.20
C ILE A 58 -7.57 1.47 12.70
N LYS A 59 -6.63 0.69 12.14
CA LYS A 59 -5.21 0.88 12.41
C LYS A 59 -4.64 1.90 11.42
N ARG A 60 -3.72 2.74 11.92
CA ARG A 60 -2.87 3.62 11.08
C ARG A 60 -1.91 2.77 10.24
N CYS A 61 -0.89 3.38 9.65
CA CYS A 61 0.05 2.71 8.74
C CYS A 61 0.33 1.25 9.18
N PRO A 62 0.18 0.25 8.29
CA PRO A 62 0.17 -1.16 8.68
C PRO A 62 1.55 -1.74 9.01
N CYS A 63 2.51 -0.89 9.41
CA CYS A 63 3.72 -1.32 10.11
C CYS A 63 3.36 -1.99 11.44
#